data_AF-A0A969NKJ6-F1
#
_entry.id   AF-A0A969NKJ6-F1
#
_cell.length_a   1.000
_cell.length_b   1.000
_cell.length_c   1.000
_cell.angle_alpha   90.00
_cell.angle_beta   90.00
_cell.angle_gamma   90.00
#
_symmetry.space_group_name_H-M   'P 1'
#
loop_
_entity.id
_entity.type
_entity.pdbx_description
1 polymer ?
#
loop_
_entity_poly.entity_id
_entity_poly.type
_entity_poly.pdbx_seq_one_letter_code
_entity_poly.pdbx_strand_id
1 'polypeptide(L)'
;MDSFNEVLIVLGLGLSPYVSFNIACLGLIGYLLMSILVYIRTYVSGVFQLSYGKLGPTEVRVILILLNTIMYFWGIPDIKLPLGLNTIYDIPIAILAIILDILYTFGSIKEAIALTKLGE
;
A
#
# COMPACT_ATOMS: atom_id res chain seq x y z
N MET A 1 13.24 1.18 -8.11
CA MET A 1 13.11 2.65 -8.08
C MET A 1 11.71 3.08 -7.62
N ASP A 2 10.64 2.43 -8.10
CA ASP A 2 9.27 2.76 -7.70
C ASP A 2 9.00 2.67 -6.20
N SER A 3 9.55 1.67 -5.51
CA SER A 3 9.38 1.53 -4.06
C SER A 3 9.98 2.70 -3.26
N PHE A 4 11.06 3.32 -3.75
CA PHE A 4 11.68 4.47 -3.11
C PHE A 4 10.82 5.73 -3.23
N ASN A 5 10.20 5.93 -4.41
CA ASN A 5 9.27 7.04 -4.63
C ASN A 5 8.03 6.91 -3.73
N GLU A 6 7.49 5.69 -3.59
CA GLU A 6 6.34 5.44 -2.72
C GLU A 6 6.66 5.75 -1.25
N VAL A 7 7.83 5.30 -0.77
CA VAL A 7 8.32 5.61 0.58
C VAL A 7 8.37 7.12 0.81
N LEU A 8 8.91 7.88 -0.14
CA LEU A 8 9.05 9.33 -0.02
C LEU A 8 7.68 10.03 0.06
N ILE A 9 6.71 9.60 -0.76
CA ILE A 9 5.35 10.15 -0.78
C ILE A 9 4.61 9.83 0.52
N VAL A 10 4.65 8.58 0.98
CA VAL A 10 3.92 8.14 2.18
C VAL A 10 4.55 8.74 3.45
N LEU A 11 5.87 8.88 3.50
CA LEU A 11 6.54 9.63 4.58
C LEU A 11 6.14 11.10 4.57
N GLY A 12 6.07 11.74 3.40
CA GLY A 12 5.60 13.12 3.27
C GLY A 12 4.15 13.30 3.74
N LEU A 13 3.26 12.35 3.40
CA LEU A 13 1.88 12.32 3.88
C LEU A 13 1.79 12.09 5.39
N GLY A 14 2.56 11.14 5.94
CA GLY A 14 2.54 10.83 7.37
C GLY A 14 3.16 11.89 8.27
N LEU A 15 4.11 12.69 7.74
CA LEU A 15 4.66 13.86 8.46
C LEU A 15 3.70 15.07 8.42
N SER A 16 2.70 15.03 7.53
CA SER A 16 1.71 16.08 7.40
C SER A 16 0.60 15.93 8.45
N PRO A 17 0.05 17.02 9.00
CA PRO A 17 -1.09 16.97 9.94
C PRO A 17 -2.39 16.42 9.34
N TYR A 18 -2.40 16.02 8.06
CA TYR A 18 -3.56 15.43 7.38
C TYR A 18 -3.68 13.92 7.61
N VAL A 19 -2.65 13.23 8.09
CA VAL A 19 -2.69 11.77 8.24
C VAL A 19 -1.97 11.37 9.51
N SER A 20 -2.59 10.48 10.28
CA SER A 20 -1.92 9.84 11.40
C SER A 20 -0.73 9.03 10.91
N PHE A 21 0.47 9.43 11.34
CA PHE A 21 1.74 8.80 10.98
C PHE A 21 1.71 7.26 11.12
N ASN A 22 1.03 6.75 12.16
CA ASN A 22 0.94 5.31 12.42
C ASN A 22 0.25 4.55 11.26
N ILE A 23 -0.78 5.15 10.66
CA ILE A 23 -1.58 4.55 9.58
C ILE A 23 -0.85 4.66 8.24
N ALA A 24 -0.20 5.81 8.00
CA ALA A 24 0.68 5.98 6.85
C ALA A 24 1.79 4.92 6.85
N CYS A 25 2.41 4.69 8.01
CA CYS A 25 3.45 3.68 8.17
C CYS A 25 2.92 2.25 7.94
N LEU A 26 1.71 1.95 8.42
CA LEU A 26 1.05 0.65 8.19
C LEU A 26 0.82 0.39 6.70
N GLY A 27 0.30 1.39 5.96
CA GLY A 27 0.14 1.29 4.50
C GLY A 27 1.48 1.14 3.78
N LEU A 28 2.53 1.83 4.24
CA LEU A 28 3.87 1.70 3.69
C LEU A 28 4.44 0.29 3.86
N ILE A 29 4.26 -0.31 5.03
CA ILE A 29 4.71 -1.68 5.31
C ILE A 29 4.01 -2.66 4.37
N GLY A 30 2.68 -2.57 4.23
CA GLY A 30 1.91 -3.42 3.31
C GLY A 30 2.39 -3.28 1.85
N TYR A 31 2.67 -2.06 1.40
CA TYR A 31 3.21 -1.81 0.06
C TYR A 31 4.61 -2.44 -0.12
N LEU A 32 5.51 -2.27 0.85
CA LEU A 32 6.86 -2.84 0.80
C LEU A 32 6.82 -4.37 0.78
N LEU A 33 5.98 -4.99 1.62
CA LEU A 33 5.78 -6.44 1.64
C LEU A 33 5.29 -6.96 0.29
N MET A 34 4.30 -6.28 -0.31
CA MET A 34 3.81 -6.61 -1.65
C MET A 34 4.89 -6.46 -2.72
N SER A 35 5.68 -5.37 -2.66
CA SER A 35 6.80 -5.17 -3.58
C SER A 35 7.85 -6.29 -3.48
N ILE A 36 8.18 -6.74 -2.26
CA ILE A 36 9.12 -7.85 -2.03
C ILE A 36 8.55 -9.16 -2.62
N LEU A 37 7.27 -9.45 -2.40
CA LEU A 37 6.61 -10.62 -2.97
C LEU A 37 6.73 -10.66 -4.50
N VAL A 38 6.45 -9.53 -5.17
CA VAL A 38 6.55 -9.40 -6.63
C VAL A 38 7.99 -9.61 -7.09
N TYR A 39 8.98 -9.07 -6.36
CA TYR A 39 10.40 -9.30 -6.70
C TYR A 39 10.78 -10.78 -6.60
N ILE A 40 10.43 -11.46 -5.50
CA ILE A 40 10.74 -12.89 -5.33
C ILE A 40 10.12 -13.72 -6.46
N ARG A 41 8.83 -13.52 -6.77
CA ARG A 41 8.15 -14.24 -7.86
C ARG A 41 8.79 -13.96 -9.22
N THR A 42 9.19 -12.72 -9.48
CA THR A 42 9.86 -12.34 -10.72
C THR A 42 11.21 -13.07 -10.85
N TYR A 43 11.97 -13.15 -9.76
CA TYR A 43 13.25 -13.88 -9.74
C TYR A 43 13.08 -15.40 -9.91
N VAL A 44 12.04 -15.99 -9.33
CA VAL A 44 11.82 -17.45 -9.39
C VAL A 44 11.15 -17.89 -10.69
N SER A 45 10.14 -17.16 -11.16
CA SER A 45 9.36 -17.55 -12.34
C SER A 45 9.91 -17.00 -13.66
N GLY A 46 10.82 -16.02 -13.63
CA GLY A 46 11.33 -15.33 -14.83
C GLY A 46 10.30 -14.51 -15.59
N VAL A 47 9.04 -14.47 -15.12
CA VAL A 47 7.93 -13.70 -15.70
C VAL A 47 7.60 -12.58 -14.74
N PHE A 48 7.72 -11.34 -15.22
CA PHE A 48 7.40 -10.13 -14.46
C PHE A 48 5.88 -10.00 -14.29
N GLN A 49 5.29 -10.74 -13.35
CA GLN A 49 3.87 -10.60 -13.02
C GLN A 49 3.65 -9.45 -12.07
N LEU A 50 3.51 -8.25 -12.64
CA LEU A 50 3.32 -6.98 -11.95
C LEU A 50 1.94 -6.82 -11.29
N SER A 51 1.02 -7.77 -11.46
CA SER A 51 -0.36 -7.62 -11.04
C SER A 51 -0.90 -8.89 -10.36
N TYR A 52 -0.85 -8.90 -9.04
CA TYR A 52 -1.72 -9.75 -8.24
C TYR A 52 -3.08 -9.04 -8.10
N GLY A 53 -3.90 -9.11 -9.16
CA GLY A 53 -5.24 -8.55 -9.20
C GLY A 53 -5.28 -7.02 -9.35
N LYS A 54 -5.17 -6.52 -10.60
CA LYS A 54 -5.28 -5.12 -11.06
C LYS A 54 -4.33 -4.09 -10.41
N LEU A 55 -4.14 -4.11 -9.09
CA LEU A 55 -3.32 -3.18 -8.31
C LEU A 55 -1.82 -3.28 -8.62
N GLY A 56 -1.37 -2.38 -9.50
CA GLY A 56 0.04 -2.11 -9.78
C GLY A 56 0.55 -0.83 -9.09
N PRO A 57 1.87 -0.56 -9.13
CA PRO A 57 2.49 0.63 -8.55
C PRO A 57 1.98 1.94 -9.18
N THR A 58 1.50 1.90 -10.42
CA THR A 58 0.84 3.02 -11.07
C THR A 58 -0.54 3.32 -10.48
N GLU A 59 -1.30 2.29 -10.09
CA GLU A 59 -2.64 2.48 -9.51
C GLU A 59 -2.54 3.03 -8.09
N VAL A 60 -1.61 2.52 -7.28
CA VAL A 60 -1.36 3.04 -5.92
C VAL A 60 -0.95 4.51 -5.97
N ARG A 61 -0.03 4.87 -6.87
CA ARG A 61 0.42 6.26 -7.05
C ARG A 61 -0.71 7.20 -7.47
N VAL A 62 -1.58 6.77 -8.39
CA VAL A 62 -2.76 7.56 -8.81
C VAL A 62 -3.73 7.76 -7.65
N ILE A 63 -3.98 6.72 -6.84
CA ILE A 63 -4.83 6.82 -5.65
C ILE A 63 -4.25 7.82 -4.66
N LEU A 64 -2.94 7.78 -4.39
CA LEU A 64 -2.27 8.73 -3.49
C LEU A 64 -2.35 10.18 -4.00
N ILE A 65 -2.14 10.42 -5.30
CA ILE A 65 -2.25 11.76 -5.90
C ILE A 65 -3.69 12.28 -5.82
N LEU A 66 -4.68 11.44 -6.14
CA LEU A 66 -6.10 11.79 -6.04
C LEU A 66 -6.46 12.16 -4.60
N LEU A 67 -6.00 11.34 -3.65
CA LEU A 67 -6.27 11.56 -2.24
C LEU A 67 -5.66 12.87 -1.75
N ASN A 68 -4.40 13.15 -2.10
CA ASN A 68 -3.73 14.40 -1.75
C ASN A 68 -4.42 15.63 -2.39
N THR A 69 -4.89 15.50 -3.64
CA THR A 69 -5.63 16.57 -4.34
C THR A 69 -6.96 16.87 -3.65
N ILE A 70 -7.68 15.83 -3.21
CA ILE A 70 -8.94 15.97 -2.47
C ILE A 70 -8.69 16.62 -1.10
N MET A 71 -7.64 16.19 -0.38
CA MET A 71 -7.23 16.79 0.90
C MET A 71 -6.94 18.29 0.76
N TYR A 72 -6.24 18.67 -0.32
CA TYR A 72 -5.90 20.07 -0.60
C TYR A 72 -7.15 20.94 -0.79
N PHE A 73 -8.21 20.41 -1.42
CA PHE A 73 -9.40 21.18 -1.74
C PHE A 73 -10.42 21.27 -0.58
N TRP A 74 -10.49 20.26 0.29
CA TRP A 74 -11.53 20.15 1.31
C TRP A 74 -11.13 20.68 2.71
N GLY A 75 -9.84 20.94 2.96
CA GLY A 75 -9.36 21.47 4.25
C GLY A 75 -9.51 20.47 5.41
N ILE A 76 -9.04 20.82 6.62
CA ILE A 76 -8.86 19.90 7.77
C ILE A 76 -10.07 19.92 8.72
N PRO A 77 -10.99 18.95 8.69
CA PRO A 77 -11.87 18.67 9.82
C PRO A 77 -11.18 17.67 10.76
N ASP A 78 -10.64 18.18 11.87
CA ASP A 78 -10.13 17.37 12.97
C ASP A 78 -11.29 16.65 13.68
N ILE A 79 -11.41 15.34 13.48
CA ILE A 79 -12.36 14.49 14.21
C ILE A 79 -11.54 13.40 14.88
N LYS A 80 -11.42 13.49 16.21
CA LYS A 80 -10.69 12.51 17.01
C LYS A 80 -11.55 11.25 17.20
N LEU A 81 -11.26 10.18 16.46
CA LEU A 81 -11.86 8.86 16.66
C LEU A 81 -10.93 7.99 17.54
N PRO A 82 -11.48 7.15 18.45
CA PRO A 82 -10.72 6.35 19.43
C PRO A 82 -9.82 5.22 18.86
N LEU A 83 -9.49 5.23 17.57
CA LEU A 83 -8.58 4.30 16.90
C LEU A 83 -7.24 4.92 16.49
N GLY A 84 -6.92 6.13 16.99
CA GLY A 84 -5.77 6.91 16.50
C GLY A 84 -6.03 7.57 15.14
N LEU A 85 -7.29 7.57 14.70
CA LEU A 85 -7.78 8.30 13.55
C LEU A 85 -8.03 9.74 14.01
N ASN A 86 -7.18 10.67 13.59
CA ASN A 86 -7.32 12.08 13.99
C ASN A 86 -8.09 12.88 12.95
N THR A 87 -8.24 12.33 11.75
CA THR A 87 -8.80 13.06 10.62
C THR A 87 -9.58 12.14 9.68
N ILE A 88 -10.58 12.69 8.98
CA ILE A 88 -11.42 11.97 8.00
C ILE A 88 -10.57 11.31 6.90
N TYR A 89 -9.41 11.88 6.60
CA TYR A 89 -8.45 11.41 5.60
C TYR A 89 -7.66 10.15 6.02
N ASP A 90 -7.72 9.75 7.29
CA ASP A 90 -7.11 8.49 7.71
C ASP A 90 -7.88 7.27 7.18
N ILE A 91 -9.18 7.41 6.93
CA ILE A 91 -10.06 6.33 6.47
C ILE A 91 -9.62 5.76 5.11
N PRO A 92 -9.45 6.56 4.04
CA PRO A 92 -9.02 6.04 2.74
C PRO A 92 -7.61 5.43 2.76
N ILE A 93 -6.71 5.95 3.60
CA ILE A 93 -5.35 5.40 3.74
C ILE A 93 -5.39 4.08 4.51
N ALA A 94 -6.19 3.99 5.57
CA ALA A 94 -6.43 2.74 6.29
C ALA A 94 -7.06 1.68 5.38
N ILE A 95 -8.03 2.08 4.54
CA ILE A 95 -8.63 1.19 3.53
C ILE A 95 -7.55 0.70 2.55
N LEU A 96 -6.72 1.60 2.02
CA LEU A 96 -5.63 1.23 1.12
C LEU A 96 -4.64 0.26 1.78
N ALA A 97 -4.27 0.52 3.04
CA ALA A 97 -3.38 -0.35 3.81
C ALA A 97 -3.98 -1.76 3.99
N ILE A 98 -5.26 -1.84 4.37
CA ILE A 98 -5.97 -3.12 4.51
C ILE A 98 -6.02 -3.86 3.17
N ILE A 99 -6.30 -3.17 2.07
CA ILE A 99 -6.33 -3.78 0.73
C ILE A 99 -4.95 -4.36 0.38
N LEU A 100 -3.87 -3.62 0.64
CA LEU A 100 -2.50 -4.07 0.37
C LEU A 100 -2.13 -5.29 1.22
N ASP A 101 -2.45 -5.30 2.51
CA ASP A 101 -2.18 -6.44 3.40
C ASP A 101 -2.95 -7.71 2.97
N ILE A 102 -4.22 -7.54 2.58
CA ILE A 102 -5.04 -8.64 2.05
C ILE A 102 -4.42 -9.20 0.76
N LEU A 103 -4.07 -8.33 -0.19
CA LEU A 103 -3.44 -8.75 -1.45
C LEU A 103 -2.11 -9.45 -1.23
N TYR A 104 -1.27 -8.93 -0.33
CA TYR A 104 -0.02 -9.57 0.07
C TYR A 104 -0.27 -10.98 0.60
N THR A 105 -1.23 -11.15 1.51
CA THR A 105 -1.55 -12.45 2.11
C THR A 105 -2.00 -13.45 1.05
N PHE A 106 -2.92 -13.06 0.16
CA PHE A 106 -3.38 -13.92 -0.93
C PHE A 106 -2.29 -14.23 -1.96
N GLY A 107 -1.46 -13.24 -2.30
CA GLY A 107 -0.33 -13.42 -3.20
C GLY A 107 0.70 -14.40 -2.64
N SER A 108 1.04 -14.26 -1.35
CA SER A 108 1.96 -15.13 -0.63
C SER A 108 1.48 -16.58 -0.60
N ILE A 109 0.20 -16.82 -0.31
CA ILE A 109 -0.38 -18.17 -0.31
C ILE A 109 -0.32 -18.79 -1.72
N LYS A 110 -0.68 -18.03 -2.76
CA LYS A 110 -0.64 -18.52 -4.14
C LYS A 110 0.77 -18.87 -4.59
N GLU A 111 1.75 -18.04 -4.23
CA GLU A 111 3.17 -18.31 -4.50
C GLU A 111 3.64 -19.58 -3.82
N ALA A 112 3.35 -19.73 -2.52
CA ALA A 112 3.72 -20.90 -1.74
C ALA A 112 3.18 -22.20 -2.35
N ILE A 113 1.90 -22.21 -2.76
CA ILE A 113 1.27 -23.37 -3.41
C ILE A 113 1.91 -23.67 -4.77
N ALA A 114 2.25 -22.64 -5.56
CA ALA A 114 2.88 -22.82 -6.86
C ALA A 114 4.27 -23.45 -6.74
N LEU A 115 5.06 -23.02 -5.74
CA LEU A 115 6.38 -23.58 -5.46
C LEU A 115 6.31 -25.04 -5.01
N THR A 116 5.32 -25.42 -4.18
CA THR A 116 5.15 -26.82 -3.77
C THR A 116 4.93 -27.76 -4.96
N LYS A 117 4.16 -27.33 -5.97
CA LYS A 117 3.89 -28.15 -7.17
C LYS A 117 5.09 -28.31 -8.13
N LEU A 118 6.10 -27.46 -8.01
CA LEU A 118 7.34 -27.53 -8.81
C LEU A 118 8.41 -28.43 -8.17
N GLY A 119 8.26 -28.74 -6.88
CA GLY A 119 9.13 -29.66 -6.14
C GLY A 119 8.66 -31.12 -6.15
N GLU A 120 7.52 -31.41 -6.77
CA GLU A 120 6.99 -32.77 -7.02
C GLU A 120 7.28 -33.25 -8.45
#